data_AF-A0A6P8PJI0-F1
#
_entry.id   AF-A0A6P8PJI0-F1
#
_cell.length_a   1.000
_cell.length_b   1.000
_cell.length_c   1.000
_cell.angle_alpha   90.00
_cell.angle_beta   90.00
_cell.angle_gamma   90.00
#
_symmetry.space_group_name_H-M   'P 1'
#
loop_
_entity.id
_entity.type
_entity.pdbx_description
1 polymer ?
#
loop_
_entity_poly.entity_id
_entity_poly.type
_entity_poly.pdbx_seq_one_letter_code
_entity_poly.pdbx_strand_id
1 'polypeptide(L)'
;MSLRTYNPSVRMGNWNEDVYLDEDLLKDFLDKKDKGELLIQKLSNLRRNVLKKIDLSISTDGFVHFGDVVILINRDIEPVRTFSPLFDVSLSANPDEITLHTKVSLETPCAVSASTNVRPQARNAFVITRYRCSQFIPSLRTENMLICYFAAIELRYTSIN
;
A
#
# COMPACT_ATOMS: atom_id res chain seq x y z
N MET A 1 -17.56 22.31 42.14
CA MET A 1 -18.48 23.29 41.53
C MET A 1 -18.19 23.33 40.05
N SER A 2 -19.13 22.92 39.20
CA SER A 2 -18.98 23.01 37.74
C SER A 2 -19.28 24.46 37.34
N LEU A 3 -18.25 25.18 36.91
CA LEU A 3 -18.44 26.47 36.25
C LEU A 3 -19.21 26.18 34.94
N ARG A 4 -20.33 26.86 34.72
CA ARG A 4 -21.05 26.79 33.45
C ARG A 4 -20.11 27.29 32.36
N THR A 5 -19.60 26.39 31.52
CA THR A 5 -18.79 26.74 30.35
C THR A 5 -19.72 27.37 29.31
N TYR A 6 -19.53 28.66 29.05
CA TYR A 6 -20.28 29.38 28.01
C TYR A 6 -19.49 29.32 26.71
N ASN A 7 -20.18 29.45 25.56
CA ASN A 7 -19.52 29.58 24.27
C ASN A 7 -18.70 30.90 24.25
N PRO A 8 -17.48 30.93 23.65
CA PRO A 8 -16.66 32.14 23.56
C PRO A 8 -17.39 33.36 22.95
N SER A 9 -18.40 33.11 22.10
CA SER A 9 -19.28 34.14 21.53
C SER A 9 -20.06 34.94 22.57
N VAL A 10 -20.32 34.37 23.76
CA VAL A 10 -21.04 35.02 24.87
C VAL A 10 -20.14 36.00 25.62
N ARG A 11 -18.83 36.02 25.32
CA ARG A 11 -17.83 36.92 25.90
C ARG A 11 -17.79 36.93 27.44
N MET A 12 -17.95 35.75 28.02
CA MET A 12 -17.94 35.54 29.47
C MET A 12 -16.75 34.68 29.87
N GLY A 13 -16.08 35.03 30.97
CA GLY A 13 -14.88 34.31 31.42
C GLY A 13 -13.68 34.60 30.52
N ASN A 14 -12.90 33.56 30.19
CA ASN A 14 -11.67 33.66 29.40
C ASN A 14 -11.89 33.62 27.88
N TRP A 15 -13.04 34.11 27.44
CA TRP A 15 -13.48 34.03 26.04
C TRP A 15 -12.46 34.57 25.03
N ASN A 16 -11.68 35.58 25.41
CA ASN A 16 -10.71 36.21 24.54
C ASN A 16 -9.54 35.27 24.25
N GLU A 17 -9.03 34.58 25.28
CA GLU A 17 -7.98 33.57 25.09
C GLU A 17 -8.52 32.37 24.29
N ASP A 18 -9.75 31.92 24.56
CA ASP A 18 -10.38 30.83 23.81
C ASP A 18 -10.48 31.17 22.31
N VAL A 19 -10.85 32.41 21.96
CA VAL A 19 -10.92 32.89 20.56
C VAL A 19 -9.53 32.94 19.92
N TYR A 20 -8.52 33.49 20.62
CA TYR A 20 -7.15 33.56 20.07
C TYR A 20 -6.54 32.17 19.88
N LEU A 21 -6.80 31.23 20.80
CA LEU A 21 -6.36 29.83 20.66
C LEU A 21 -7.01 29.16 19.44
N ASP A 22 -8.30 29.38 19.21
CA ASP A 22 -9.00 28.86 18.04
C ASP A 22 -8.46 29.47 16.73
N GLU A 23 -8.15 30.78 16.73
CA GLU A 23 -7.56 31.47 15.59
C GLU A 23 -6.15 30.93 15.25
N ASP A 24 -5.29 30.76 16.26
CA ASP A 24 -3.94 30.20 16.08
C ASP A 24 -4.00 28.74 15.60
N LEU A 25 -4.90 27.92 16.16
CA LEU A 25 -5.13 26.55 15.70
C LEU A 25 -5.58 26.52 14.23
N LEU A 26 -6.51 27.39 13.85
CA LEU A 26 -6.98 27.49 12.47
C LEU A 26 -5.85 27.91 11.53
N LYS A 27 -5.02 28.88 11.92
CA LYS A 27 -3.87 29.32 11.14
C LYS A 27 -2.86 28.19 10.93
N ASP A 28 -2.51 27.47 11.98
CA ASP A 28 -1.63 26.29 11.90
C ASP A 28 -2.20 25.21 10.97
N PHE A 29 -3.52 25.00 11.02
CA PHE A 29 -4.20 24.06 10.14
C PHE A 29 -4.14 24.50 8.67
N LEU A 30 -4.39 25.77 8.39
CA LEU A 30 -4.33 26.33 7.04
C LEU A 30 -2.91 26.29 6.47
N ASP A 31 -1.91 26.65 7.28
CA ASP A 31 -0.50 26.60 6.89
C ASP A 31 -0.07 25.15 6.56
N LYS A 32 -0.48 24.17 7.37
CA LYS A 32 -0.25 22.75 7.08
C LYS A 32 -1.00 22.28 5.83
N LYS A 33 -2.19 22.83 5.56
CA LYS A 33 -3.02 22.50 4.39
C LYS A 33 -2.40 22.96 3.09
N ASP A 34 -1.87 24.18 3.10
CA ASP A 34 -1.23 24.75 1.92
C ASP A 34 0.09 24.05 1.61
N LYS A 35 0.81 23.59 2.65
CA LYS A 35 1.99 22.74 2.50
C LYS A 35 1.68 21.28 2.12
N GLY A 36 0.42 20.86 2.17
CA GLY A 36 0.04 19.46 1.90
C GLY A 36 0.45 18.48 3.00
N GLU A 37 0.73 18.98 4.21
CA GLU A 37 1.29 18.19 5.30
C GLU A 37 0.24 17.53 6.19
N LEU A 38 -1.06 17.81 5.98
CA LEU A 38 -2.12 17.16 6.75
C LEU A 38 -2.08 15.66 6.54
N LEU A 39 -2.30 14.94 7.64
CA LEU A 39 -2.44 13.49 7.64
C LEU A 39 -3.52 13.02 6.65
N ILE A 40 -4.63 13.76 6.52
CA ILE A 40 -5.70 13.39 5.59
C ILE A 40 -5.28 13.51 4.12
N GLN A 41 -4.50 14.53 3.77
CA GLN A 41 -3.97 14.72 2.40
C GLN A 41 -2.94 13.64 2.09
N LYS A 42 -2.03 13.37 3.04
CA LYS A 42 -1.02 12.32 2.97
C LYS A 42 -1.65 10.94 2.80
N LEU A 43 -2.63 10.58 3.63
CA LEU A 43 -3.36 9.31 3.55
C LEU A 43 -4.15 9.18 2.25
N SER A 44 -4.76 10.26 1.76
CA SER A 44 -5.47 10.28 0.48
C SER A 44 -4.52 10.01 -0.69
N ASN A 45 -3.34 10.63 -0.69
CA ASN A 45 -2.28 10.37 -1.69
C ASN A 45 -1.82 8.90 -1.62
N LEU A 46 -1.51 8.41 -0.42
CA LEU A 46 -1.11 7.03 -0.15
C LEU A 46 -2.11 6.04 -0.75
N ARG A 47 -3.38 6.21 -0.38
CA ARG A 47 -4.48 5.35 -0.79
C ARG A 47 -4.67 5.39 -2.31
N ARG A 48 -4.56 6.56 -2.93
CA ARG A 48 -4.64 6.71 -4.39
C ARG A 48 -3.52 5.96 -5.11
N ASN A 49 -2.29 6.01 -4.61
CA ASN A 49 -1.16 5.32 -5.23
C ASN A 49 -1.25 3.81 -5.05
N VAL A 50 -1.53 3.34 -3.84
CA VAL A 50 -1.58 1.92 -3.49
C VAL A 50 -2.78 1.20 -4.11
N LEU A 51 -3.93 1.87 -4.16
CA LEU A 51 -5.18 1.32 -4.72
C LEU A 51 -5.46 1.80 -6.15
N LYS A 52 -4.47 2.41 -6.83
CA LYS A 52 -4.57 2.79 -8.25
C LYS A 52 -4.94 1.53 -9.03
N LYS A 53 -6.03 1.58 -9.79
CA LYS A 53 -6.42 0.46 -10.66
C LYS A 53 -5.36 0.28 -11.73
N ILE A 54 -5.03 -0.97 -12.03
CA ILE A 54 -4.07 -1.33 -13.08
C ILE A 54 -4.75 -2.28 -14.04
N ASP A 55 -4.52 -2.05 -15.33
CA ASP A 55 -4.98 -2.95 -16.37
C ASP A 55 -3.99 -4.11 -16.51
N LEU A 56 -4.52 -5.32 -16.47
CA LEU A 56 -3.72 -6.54 -16.65
C LEU A 56 -3.36 -6.73 -18.12
N SER A 57 -2.18 -7.29 -18.37
CA SER A 57 -1.81 -7.70 -19.72
C SER A 57 -2.65 -8.91 -20.13
N ILE A 58 -3.26 -8.84 -21.32
CA ILE A 58 -3.97 -9.96 -21.92
C ILE A 58 -3.13 -10.47 -23.09
N SER A 59 -2.58 -11.67 -22.95
CA SER A 59 -1.87 -12.32 -24.05
C SER A 59 -2.85 -12.98 -25.01
N THR A 60 -2.60 -12.85 -26.31
CA THR A 60 -3.47 -13.36 -27.38
C THR A 60 -3.42 -14.88 -27.56
N ASP A 61 -2.37 -15.52 -27.06
CA ASP A 61 -2.10 -16.95 -27.20
C ASP A 61 -2.58 -17.79 -26.00
N GLY A 62 -3.10 -17.15 -24.96
CA GLY A 62 -3.55 -17.81 -23.73
C GLY A 62 -2.43 -18.21 -22.76
N PHE A 63 -1.18 -17.87 -23.05
CA PHE A 63 -0.04 -18.10 -22.15
C PHE A 63 0.46 -16.79 -21.53
N VAL A 64 1.15 -16.92 -20.40
CA VAL A 64 1.73 -15.78 -19.69
C VAL A 64 3.17 -15.57 -20.13
N HIS A 65 3.52 -14.34 -20.50
CA HIS A 65 4.84 -13.97 -21.00
C HIS A 65 5.65 -13.13 -20.01
N PHE A 66 6.96 -13.08 -20.25
CA PHE A 66 7.83 -12.12 -19.58
C PHE A 66 7.48 -10.70 -20.02
N GLY A 67 7.30 -9.80 -19.04
CA GLY A 67 6.82 -8.44 -19.24
C GLY A 67 5.32 -8.27 -18.97
N ASP A 68 4.57 -9.36 -18.82
CA ASP A 68 3.14 -9.28 -18.53
C ASP A 68 2.88 -8.83 -17.09
N VAL A 69 1.86 -8.00 -16.95
CA VAL A 69 1.30 -7.57 -15.67
C VAL A 69 0.22 -8.56 -15.25
N VAL A 70 0.46 -9.24 -14.13
CA VAL A 70 -0.41 -10.29 -13.60
C VAL A 70 -0.78 -10.04 -12.13
N ILE A 71 -1.85 -10.69 -11.69
CA ILE A 71 -2.20 -10.84 -10.28
C ILE A 71 -2.06 -12.32 -9.90
N LEU A 72 -1.51 -12.58 -8.72
CA LEU A 72 -1.44 -13.93 -8.17
C LEU A 72 -2.60 -14.13 -7.20
N ILE A 73 -3.50 -15.07 -7.51
CA ILE A 73 -4.66 -15.39 -6.68
C ILE A 73 -4.50 -16.82 -6.16
N ASN A 74 -4.56 -16.97 -4.84
CA ASN A 74 -4.81 -18.24 -4.20
C ASN A 74 -6.32 -18.50 -4.20
N ARG A 75 -6.75 -19.49 -4.97
CA ARG A 75 -8.13 -19.98 -5.00
C ARG A 75 -8.20 -21.22 -4.13
N ASP A 76 -8.96 -21.17 -3.04
CA ASP A 76 -9.25 -22.37 -2.28
C ASP A 76 -10.27 -23.21 -3.05
N ILE A 77 -9.81 -24.33 -3.62
CA ILE A 77 -10.63 -25.23 -4.43
C ILE A 77 -11.34 -26.28 -3.54
N GLU A 78 -10.91 -26.47 -2.29
CA GLU A 78 -11.43 -27.49 -1.38
C GLU A 78 -11.61 -26.96 0.05
N PRO A 79 -12.72 -27.27 0.75
CA PRO A 79 -12.97 -26.91 2.15
C PRO A 79 -12.14 -27.80 3.10
N VAL A 80 -10.81 -27.75 3.03
CA VAL A 80 -9.95 -28.65 3.83
C VAL A 80 -9.89 -28.23 5.30
N ARG A 81 -10.33 -27.02 5.68
CA ARG A 81 -10.32 -26.58 7.09
C ARG A 81 -11.57 -25.79 7.45
N THR A 82 -12.34 -26.36 8.36
CA THR A 82 -13.70 -26.03 8.82
C THR A 82 -13.91 -24.62 9.41
N PHE A 83 -12.95 -23.70 9.32
CA PHE A 83 -13.01 -22.39 9.97
C PHE A 83 -12.34 -21.24 9.20
N SER A 84 -11.78 -21.48 8.02
CA SER A 84 -11.25 -20.39 7.19
C SER A 84 -12.27 -20.00 6.12
N PRO A 85 -12.57 -18.71 5.96
CA PRO A 85 -13.57 -18.30 5.01
C PRO A 85 -13.10 -18.59 3.58
N LEU A 86 -13.95 -19.24 2.78
CA LEU A 86 -13.73 -19.55 1.35
C LEU A 86 -13.71 -18.27 0.51
N PHE A 87 -12.67 -17.46 0.63
CA PHE A 87 -12.50 -16.28 -0.20
C PHE A 87 -11.20 -16.38 -0.97
N ASP A 88 -11.28 -16.10 -2.27
CA ASP A 88 -10.09 -15.91 -3.10
C ASP A 88 -9.21 -14.81 -2.49
N VAL A 89 -7.93 -15.11 -2.32
CA VAL A 89 -6.96 -14.18 -1.72
C VAL A 89 -5.89 -13.87 -2.76
N SER A 90 -5.58 -12.59 -2.96
CA SER A 90 -4.48 -12.15 -3.83
C SER A 90 -3.21 -11.86 -3.05
N LEU A 91 -2.06 -12.11 -3.67
CA LEU A 91 -0.78 -11.65 -3.13
C LEU A 91 -0.68 -10.12 -3.28
N SER A 92 -0.30 -9.43 -2.21
CA SER A 92 -0.20 -7.96 -2.20
C SER A 92 1.07 -7.49 -1.49
N ALA A 93 1.75 -6.52 -2.06
CA ALA A 93 2.84 -5.81 -1.43
C ALA A 93 2.31 -4.84 -0.36
N ASN A 94 3.07 -4.71 0.73
CA ASN A 94 2.85 -3.77 1.82
C ASN A 94 4.03 -2.81 1.85
N PRO A 95 3.96 -1.69 1.09
CA PRO A 95 4.93 -0.63 1.21
C PRO A 95 4.86 -0.01 2.61
N ASP A 96 6.00 0.35 3.19
CA ASP A 96 6.01 1.17 4.40
C ASP A 96 5.44 2.56 4.09
N GLU A 97 4.63 3.10 5.00
CA GLU A 97 3.97 4.40 4.89
C GLU A 97 4.96 5.53 4.52
N ILE A 98 6.17 5.47 5.08
CA ILE A 98 7.25 6.43 4.87
C ILE A 98 7.76 6.41 3.41
N THR A 99 7.86 5.22 2.80
CA THR A 99 8.37 5.07 1.43
C THR A 99 7.40 5.64 0.40
N LEU A 100 6.10 5.51 0.63
CA LEU A 100 5.06 5.97 -0.29
C LEU A 100 4.83 7.49 -0.26
N HIS A 101 5.20 8.17 0.83
CA HIS A 101 5.13 9.63 0.90
C HIS A 101 6.26 10.32 0.12
N THR A 102 7.37 9.61 -0.08
CA THR A 102 8.63 10.22 -0.53
C THR A 102 9.09 9.70 -1.89
N LYS A 103 8.70 8.47 -2.26
CA LYS A 103 9.26 7.78 -3.43
C LYS A 103 8.16 7.23 -4.35
N VAL A 104 8.42 7.37 -5.64
CA VAL A 104 7.60 6.85 -6.75
C VAL A 104 7.72 5.32 -6.88
N SER A 105 8.81 4.75 -6.36
CA SER A 105 9.11 3.33 -6.37
C SER A 105 9.16 2.76 -4.96
N LEU A 106 8.60 1.56 -4.81
CA LEU A 106 8.80 0.69 -3.67
C LEU A 106 10.29 0.37 -3.50
N GLU A 107 10.80 0.48 -2.27
CA GLU A 107 12.16 0.05 -1.94
C GLU A 107 12.15 -1.40 -1.49
N THR A 108 13.10 -2.18 -1.99
CA THR A 108 13.34 -3.55 -1.53
C THR A 108 14.24 -3.51 -0.29
N PRO A 109 13.98 -4.31 0.75
CA PRO A 109 12.94 -5.35 0.87
C PRO A 109 11.57 -4.79 1.26
N CYS A 110 10.50 -5.29 0.63
CA CYS A 110 9.10 -4.95 0.95
C CYS A 110 8.37 -6.20 1.47
N ALA A 111 7.62 -6.05 2.55
CA ALA A 111 6.79 -7.13 3.07
C ALA A 111 5.64 -7.44 2.11
N VAL A 112 5.29 -8.71 1.97
CA VAL A 112 4.14 -9.17 1.18
C VAL A 112 3.12 -9.85 2.07
N SER A 113 1.84 -9.67 1.77
CA SER A 113 0.72 -10.23 2.52
C SER A 113 -0.39 -10.70 1.59
N ALA A 114 -1.24 -11.59 2.10
CA ALA A 114 -2.38 -12.11 1.37
C ALA A 114 -3.61 -11.21 1.66
N SER A 115 -4.25 -10.68 0.61
CA SER A 115 -5.39 -9.77 0.70
C SER A 115 -6.65 -10.37 0.09
N THR A 116 -7.79 -10.25 0.75
CA THR A 116 -9.09 -10.67 0.22
C THR A 116 -9.58 -9.81 -0.96
N ASN A 117 -8.86 -8.73 -1.29
CA ASN A 117 -9.17 -7.92 -2.46
C ASN A 117 -8.48 -8.49 -3.70
N VAL A 118 -9.25 -9.13 -4.57
CA VAL A 118 -8.77 -9.71 -5.84
C VAL A 118 -8.79 -8.74 -7.03
N ARG A 119 -9.20 -7.48 -6.82
CA ARG A 119 -9.26 -6.50 -7.91
C ARG A 119 -7.85 -6.05 -8.31
N PRO A 120 -7.54 -5.90 -9.61
CA PRO A 120 -6.26 -5.37 -10.06
C PRO A 120 -5.99 -3.96 -9.52
N GLN A 121 -4.94 -3.84 -8.73
CA GLN A 121 -4.47 -2.62 -8.09
C GLN A 121 -2.95 -2.57 -8.14
N ALA A 122 -2.38 -1.38 -7.99
CA ALA A 122 -0.93 -1.23 -7.96
C ALA A 122 -0.29 -2.22 -6.98
N ARG A 123 -0.83 -2.32 -5.76
CA ARG A 123 -0.22 -3.15 -4.71
C ARG A 123 -0.23 -4.66 -4.96
N ASN A 124 -1.10 -5.17 -5.82
CA ASN A 124 -1.24 -6.61 -6.07
C ASN A 124 -0.93 -7.00 -7.52
N ALA A 125 -0.56 -6.03 -8.36
CA ALA A 125 -0.10 -6.24 -9.72
C ALA A 125 1.41 -6.44 -9.73
N PHE A 126 1.85 -7.44 -10.47
CA PHE A 126 3.26 -7.80 -10.58
C PHE A 126 3.66 -8.02 -12.03
N VAL A 127 4.89 -7.63 -12.36
CA VAL A 127 5.48 -7.90 -13.68
C VAL A 127 6.32 -9.16 -13.61
N ILE A 128 6.06 -10.10 -14.51
CA ILE A 128 6.87 -11.30 -14.64
C ILE A 128 8.17 -10.94 -15.35
N THR A 129 9.29 -11.10 -14.65
CA THR A 129 10.61 -10.82 -15.21
C THR A 129 11.47 -12.06 -15.29
N ARG A 130 12.43 -12.05 -16.22
CA ARG A 130 13.40 -13.12 -16.36
C ARG A 130 14.41 -13.03 -15.23
N TYR A 131 14.63 -14.13 -14.53
CA TYR A 131 15.67 -14.22 -13.50
C TYR A 131 17.04 -13.82 -14.06
N ARG A 132 17.67 -12.82 -13.45
CA ARG A 132 19.05 -12.40 -13.74
C ARG A 132 19.95 -12.90 -12.61
N CYS A 133 20.78 -13.90 -12.89
CA CYS A 133 21.67 -14.55 -11.92
C CYS A 133 22.72 -13.63 -11.26
N SER A 134 22.78 -12.33 -11.59
CA SER A 134 23.78 -11.38 -11.08
C SER A 134 23.40 -10.71 -9.75
N GLN A 135 22.23 -11.00 -9.16
CA GLN A 135 21.77 -10.45 -7.87
C GLN A 135 21.64 -11.56 -6.82
N PHE A 136 22.73 -12.26 -6.54
CA PHE A 136 22.78 -13.27 -5.48
C PHE A 136 22.99 -12.59 -4.12
N ILE A 137 21.99 -12.66 -3.24
CA ILE A 137 22.14 -12.42 -1.81
C ILE A 137 22.49 -13.77 -1.18
N PRO A 138 23.67 -13.96 -0.57
CA PRO A 138 24.10 -15.25 -0.05
C PRO A 138 23.46 -15.49 1.33
N SER A 139 22.21 -15.95 1.38
CA SER A 139 21.59 -16.36 2.65
C SER A 139 20.83 -17.68 2.64
N LEU A 140 20.72 -18.37 1.50
CA LEU A 140 20.13 -19.71 1.45
C LEU A 140 21.10 -20.70 0.79
N ARG A 141 22.13 -21.08 1.54
CA ARG A 141 22.91 -22.29 1.28
C ARG A 141 22.16 -23.46 1.90
N THR A 142 21.28 -24.08 1.14
CA THR A 142 20.88 -25.47 1.40
C THR A 142 21.01 -26.26 0.10
N GLU A 143 21.76 -27.34 0.26
CA GLU A 143 22.12 -28.35 -0.74
C GLU A 143 20.86 -28.85 -1.43
N ASN A 144 20.59 -28.39 -2.66
CA ASN A 144 19.78 -29.08 -3.67
C ASN A 144 19.79 -28.24 -4.95
N MET A 145 20.77 -28.52 -5.80
CA MET A 145 21.08 -27.87 -7.09
C MET A 145 19.98 -28.01 -8.17
N LEU A 146 18.83 -28.61 -7.82
CA LEU A 146 17.68 -28.82 -8.69
C LEU A 146 16.57 -27.77 -8.52
N ILE A 147 16.60 -26.96 -7.46
CA ILE A 147 15.58 -25.90 -7.24
C ILE A 147 15.86 -24.66 -8.11
N CYS A 148 17.08 -24.51 -8.64
CA CYS A 148 17.44 -23.39 -9.52
C CYS A 148 16.70 -23.39 -10.87
N TYR A 149 16.05 -24.50 -11.27
CA TYR A 149 15.29 -24.59 -12.52
C TYR A 149 13.79 -24.26 -12.39
N PHE A 150 13.25 -24.19 -11.17
CA PHE A 150 11.86 -23.81 -10.97
C PHE A 150 11.75 -22.33 -10.63
N ALA A 151 11.70 -21.53 -11.70
CA ALA A 151 11.05 -20.22 -11.77
C ALA A 151 11.15 -19.34 -10.51
N ALA A 152 12.33 -18.74 -10.29
CA ALA A 152 12.41 -17.52 -9.49
C ALA A 152 11.79 -16.36 -10.29
N ILE A 153 10.46 -16.22 -10.21
CA ILE A 153 9.75 -15.06 -10.73
C ILE A 153 10.08 -13.89 -9.80
N GLU A 154 10.99 -13.03 -10.25
CA GLU A 154 11.24 -11.75 -9.59
C GLU A 154 10.08 -10.82 -9.96
N LEU A 155 9.10 -10.71 -9.07
CA LEU A 155 7.95 -9.84 -9.23
C LEU A 155 8.40 -8.39 -9.04
N ARG A 156 8.66 -7.69 -10.14
CA ARG A 156 8.96 -6.24 -10.10
C ARG A 156 7.65 -5.46 -10.16
N TYR A 157 7.55 -4.47 -9.30
CA TYR A 157 6.41 -3.57 -9.24
C TYR A 157 6.44 -2.60 -10.42
N THR A 158 5.28 -2.29 -11.01
CA THR A 158 5.18 -1.26 -12.04
C THR A 158 5.34 0.12 -11.40
N SER A 159 6.38 0.86 -11.79
CA SER A 159 6.59 2.27 -11.42
C SER A 159 5.35 3.09 -11.72
N ILE A 160 4.81 3.78 -10.72
CA ILE A 160 3.65 4.66 -10.86
C ILE A 160 4.16 5.98 -11.47
N ASN A 161 4.17 6.08 -12.80
CA ASN A 161 4.21 7.40 -13.45
C ASN A 161 2.91 8.18 -13.13
#